data_AF-A0A843WNI3-F1
#
_entry.id   AF-A0A843WNI3-F1
#
_cell.length_a   1.000
_cell.length_b   1.000
_cell.length_c   1.000
_cell.angle_alpha   90.00
_cell.angle_beta   90.00
_cell.angle_gamma   90.00
#
_symmetry.space_group_name_H-M   'P 1'
#
loop_
_entity.id
_entity.type
_entity.pdbx_description
1 polymer ?
#
loop_
_entity_poly.entity_id
_entity_poly.type
_entity_poly.pdbx_seq_one_letter_code
_entity_poly.pdbx_strand_id
1 'polypeptide(L)'
;MQGLVQAMQTQAHTQAALQAQLEAQERADVWWASLLRTRFEDGAIDVAWDEFVRLFRTKFVPEHVQDRMEQEFLSLDQGSMTVLEYEARFSELSKYAPHIVADEHMKTKKFLMGLKPSLRTRLVAFDHRTLDEALSTACRQEGEMEQYLEEKKASQKRPAATFQ
;
A
#
# COMPACT_ATOMS: atom_id res chain seq x y z
N MET A 1 24.37 5.61 36.39
CA MET A 1 23.03 5.11 36.78
C MET A 1 22.03 5.15 35.62
N GLN A 2 21.90 6.25 34.85
CA GLN A 2 20.97 6.31 33.69
C GLN A 2 21.22 5.26 32.59
N GLY A 3 22.48 4.98 32.22
CA GLY A 3 22.79 3.99 31.18
C GLY A 3 22.36 2.55 31.51
N LEU A 4 22.42 2.15 32.79
CA LEU A 4 21.97 0.82 33.24
C LEU A 4 20.45 0.71 33.22
N VAL A 5 19.73 1.77 33.59
CA VAL A 5 18.26 1.82 33.54
C VAL A 5 17.78 1.72 32.09
N GLN A 6 18.42 2.42 31.16
CA GLN A 6 18.06 2.38 29.75
C GLN A 6 18.37 1.02 29.10
N ALA A 7 19.48 0.37 29.47
CA ALA A 7 19.80 -0.98 29.02
C ALA A 7 18.75 -2.01 29.49
N MET A 8 18.32 -1.93 30.76
CA MET A 8 17.29 -2.82 31.31
C MET A 8 15.91 -2.59 30.66
N GLN A 9 15.54 -1.33 30.40
CA GLN A 9 14.30 -1.02 29.69
C GLN A 9 14.33 -1.56 28.26
N THR A 10 15.45 -1.38 27.56
CA THR A 10 15.63 -1.91 26.19
C THR A 10 15.53 -3.43 26.19
N GLN A 11 16.17 -4.09 27.14
CA GLN A 11 16.10 -5.56 27.29
C GLN A 11 14.69 -6.05 27.62
N ALA A 12 13.95 -5.34 28.47
CA ALA A 12 12.57 -5.69 28.78
C ALA A 12 11.65 -5.54 27.56
N HIS A 13 11.81 -4.47 26.77
CA HIS A 13 11.05 -4.27 25.54
C HIS A 13 11.36 -5.33 24.47
N THR A 14 12.63 -5.69 24.29
CA THR A 14 13.01 -6.74 23.32
C THR A 14 12.49 -8.11 23.75
N GLN A 15 12.56 -8.43 25.05
CA GLN A 15 12.03 -9.68 25.57
C GLN A 15 10.51 -9.77 25.43
N ALA A 16 9.78 -8.68 25.75
CA ALA A 16 8.34 -8.62 25.57
C ALA A 16 7.93 -8.77 24.10
N ALA A 17 8.65 -8.13 23.17
CA ALA A 17 8.41 -8.26 21.74
C ALA A 17 8.63 -9.70 21.24
N LEU A 18 9.70 -10.36 21.67
CA LEU A 18 9.97 -11.76 21.31
C LEU A 18 8.87 -12.69 21.82
N GLN A 19 8.43 -12.49 23.07
CA GLN A 19 7.37 -13.30 23.65
C GLN A 19 6.05 -13.11 22.93
N ALA A 20 5.66 -11.87 22.62
CA ALA A 20 4.47 -11.59 21.84
C ALA A 20 4.51 -12.23 20.44
N GLN A 21 5.69 -12.27 19.82
CA GLN A 21 5.87 -12.92 18.52
C GLN A 21 5.70 -14.45 18.60
N LEU A 22 6.27 -15.09 19.62
CA LEU A 22 6.09 -16.52 19.86
C LEU A 22 4.62 -16.88 20.14
N GLU A 23 3.96 -16.12 21.01
CA GLU A 23 2.54 -16.33 21.32
C GLU A 23 1.65 -16.15 20.08
N ALA A 24 1.97 -15.18 19.21
CA ALA A 24 1.26 -15.00 17.95
C ALA A 24 1.45 -16.19 17.00
N GLN A 25 2.67 -16.72 16.92
CA GLN A 25 2.98 -17.90 16.11
C GLN A 25 2.26 -19.15 16.62
N GLU A 26 2.33 -19.44 17.91
CA GLU A 26 1.64 -20.59 18.51
C GLU A 26 0.12 -20.51 18.29
N ARG A 27 -0.47 -19.32 18.44
CA ARG A 27 -1.89 -19.09 18.17
C ARG A 27 -2.25 -19.30 16.69
N ALA A 28 -1.37 -18.91 15.77
CA ALA A 28 -1.54 -19.13 14.34
C ALA A 28 -1.51 -20.63 14.00
N ASP A 29 -0.53 -21.36 14.53
CA ASP A 29 -0.35 -22.80 14.30
C ASP A 29 -1.54 -23.61 14.82
N VAL A 30 -1.99 -23.33 16.06
CA VAL A 30 -3.15 -24.02 16.66
C VAL A 30 -4.43 -23.73 15.87
N TRP A 31 -4.64 -22.48 15.46
CA TRP A 31 -5.79 -22.11 14.66
C TRP A 31 -5.78 -22.82 13.30
N TRP A 32 -4.66 -22.80 12.60
CA TRP A 32 -4.54 -23.40 11.26
C TRP A 32 -4.77 -24.92 11.31
N ALA A 33 -4.13 -25.60 12.26
CA ALA A 33 -4.33 -27.03 12.46
C ALA A 33 -5.79 -27.38 12.82
N SER A 34 -6.46 -26.55 13.62
CA SER A 34 -7.88 -26.73 13.94
C SER A 34 -8.79 -26.50 12.74
N LEU A 35 -8.49 -25.48 11.93
CA LEU A 35 -9.26 -25.14 10.74
C LEU A 35 -9.17 -26.26 9.69
N LEU A 36 -7.97 -26.78 9.45
CA LEU A 36 -7.75 -27.92 8.56
C LEU A 36 -8.57 -29.14 9.01
N ARG A 37 -8.57 -29.48 10.30
CA ARG A 37 -9.33 -30.64 10.82
C ARG A 37 -10.86 -30.49 10.75
N THR A 38 -11.37 -29.27 10.83
CA THR A 38 -12.82 -29.02 11.00
C THR A 38 -13.53 -28.65 9.71
N ARG A 39 -12.85 -27.93 8.81
CA ARG A 39 -13.44 -27.35 7.60
C ARG A 39 -13.05 -28.11 6.33
N PHE A 40 -11.93 -28.84 6.35
CA PHE A 40 -11.41 -29.56 5.20
C PHE A 40 -11.35 -31.07 5.54
N GLU A 41 -12.31 -31.85 5.05
CA GLU A 41 -12.37 -33.30 5.28
C GLU A 41 -11.03 -33.97 4.89
N ASP A 42 -10.54 -34.87 5.74
CA ASP A 42 -9.30 -35.63 5.57
C ASP A 42 -8.05 -34.80 5.21
N GLY A 43 -7.92 -33.61 5.81
CA GLY A 43 -6.69 -32.83 5.70
C GLY A 43 -6.39 -32.40 4.28
N ALA A 44 -7.44 -32.10 3.49
CA ALA A 44 -7.30 -31.61 2.13
C ALA A 44 -6.24 -30.49 2.08
N ILE A 45 -5.13 -30.85 1.43
CA ILE A 45 -3.86 -30.10 1.39
C ILE A 45 -3.97 -28.87 0.48
N ASP A 46 -5.08 -28.75 -0.25
CA ASP A 46 -5.26 -27.81 -1.37
C ASP A 46 -6.17 -26.64 -1.00
N VAL A 47 -5.85 -25.96 0.11
CA VAL A 47 -6.47 -24.66 0.39
C VAL A 47 -5.86 -23.65 -0.57
N ALA A 48 -6.67 -23.18 -1.53
CA ALA A 48 -6.27 -22.11 -2.42
C ALA A 48 -5.73 -20.92 -1.60
N TRP A 49 -4.59 -20.36 -2.01
CA TRP A 49 -3.90 -19.31 -1.26
C TRP A 49 -4.82 -18.13 -0.90
N ASP A 50 -5.71 -17.74 -1.81
CA ASP A 50 -6.67 -16.66 -1.58
C ASP A 50 -7.66 -16.98 -0.46
N GLU A 51 -8.08 -18.23 -0.34
CA GLU A 51 -8.96 -18.68 0.75
C GLU A 51 -8.21 -18.70 2.09
N PHE A 52 -6.94 -19.11 2.09
CA PHE A 52 -6.07 -18.98 3.27
C PHE A 52 -5.98 -17.52 3.73
N VAL A 53 -5.65 -16.59 2.81
CA VAL A 53 -5.51 -15.17 3.12
C VAL A 53 -6.81 -14.60 3.68
N ARG A 54 -7.96 -14.97 3.09
CA ARG A 54 -9.29 -14.54 3.56
C ARG A 54 -9.57 -15.03 4.99
N LEU A 55 -9.33 -16.31 5.26
CA LEU A 55 -9.54 -16.92 6.58
C LEU A 55 -8.57 -16.36 7.63
N PHE A 56 -7.31 -16.16 7.25
CA PHE A 56 -6.29 -15.56 8.11
C PHE A 56 -6.68 -14.13 8.52
N ARG A 57 -7.08 -13.28 7.57
CA ARG A 57 -7.51 -11.91 7.88
C ARG A 57 -8.72 -11.89 8.78
N THR A 58 -9.71 -12.73 8.50
CA THR A 58 -10.91 -12.86 9.36
C THR A 58 -10.55 -13.22 10.81
N LYS A 59 -9.50 -14.03 11.01
CA LYS A 59 -9.09 -14.47 12.36
C LYS A 59 -8.19 -13.48 13.09
N PHE A 60 -7.24 -12.86 12.38
CA PHE A 60 -6.14 -12.10 12.98
C PHE A 60 -6.22 -10.59 12.79
N VAL A 61 -7.03 -10.11 11.84
CA VAL A 61 -7.25 -8.69 11.61
C VAL A 61 -8.66 -8.33 12.08
N PRO A 62 -8.80 -7.54 13.16
CA PRO A 62 -10.12 -7.13 13.65
C PRO A 62 -10.94 -6.44 12.55
N GLU A 63 -12.25 -6.70 12.52
CA GLU A 63 -13.17 -6.17 11.50
C GLU A 63 -13.06 -4.63 11.36
N HIS A 64 -13.10 -3.90 12.48
CA HIS A 64 -12.94 -2.44 12.47
C HIS A 64 -11.60 -1.95 11.85
N VAL A 65 -10.54 -2.77 11.89
CA VAL A 65 -9.27 -2.46 11.22
C VAL A 65 -9.40 -2.70 9.72
N GLN A 66 -10.05 -3.79 9.31
CA GLN A 66 -10.31 -4.07 7.89
C GLN A 66 -11.17 -2.96 7.28
N ASP A 67 -12.26 -2.57 7.96
CA ASP A 67 -13.13 -1.47 7.53
C ASP A 67 -12.35 -0.16 7.38
N ARG A 68 -11.49 0.15 8.35
CA ARG A 68 -10.65 1.35 8.28
C ARG A 68 -9.70 1.32 7.08
N MET A 69 -9.07 0.18 6.80
CA MET A 69 -8.17 0.04 5.63
C MET A 69 -8.93 0.13 4.31
N GLU A 70 -10.14 -0.42 4.25
CA GLU A 70 -11.03 -0.28 3.10
C GLU A 70 -11.41 1.19 2.87
N GLN A 71 -11.82 1.92 3.92
CA GLN A 71 -12.11 3.36 3.82
C GLN A 71 -10.88 4.18 3.41
N GLU A 72 -9.70 3.82 3.91
CA GLU A 72 -8.44 4.44 3.48
C GLU A 72 -8.19 4.18 1.99
N PHE A 73 -8.45 2.97 1.49
CA PHE A 73 -8.33 2.66 0.06
C PHE A 73 -9.33 3.44 -0.82
N LEU A 74 -10.59 3.52 -0.37
CA LEU A 74 -11.65 4.23 -1.10
C LEU A 74 -11.32 5.72 -1.25
N SER A 75 -10.80 6.33 -0.18
CA SER A 75 -10.40 7.73 -0.13
C SER A 75 -8.97 8.00 -0.64
N LEU A 76 -8.19 6.96 -0.96
CA LEU A 76 -6.81 7.12 -1.39
C LEU A 76 -6.69 7.93 -2.69
N ASP A 77 -5.95 9.03 -2.58
CA ASP A 77 -5.46 9.83 -3.69
C ASP A 77 -3.91 9.98 -3.63
N GLN A 78 -3.32 10.42 -4.73
CA GLN A 78 -1.88 10.60 -4.84
C GLN A 78 -1.36 11.72 -3.92
N GLY A 79 -2.17 12.75 -3.63
CA GLY A 79 -1.81 13.84 -2.74
C GLY A 79 -0.47 14.48 -3.09
N SER A 80 0.47 14.47 -2.14
CA SER A 80 1.85 14.94 -2.33
C SER A 80 2.85 13.82 -2.70
N MET A 81 2.40 12.57 -2.73
CA MET A 81 3.26 11.43 -3.05
C MET A 81 3.71 11.48 -4.51
N THR A 82 4.87 10.88 -4.78
CA THR A 82 5.23 10.46 -6.13
C THR A 82 4.27 9.38 -6.62
N VAL A 83 4.20 9.18 -7.93
CA VAL A 83 3.39 8.12 -8.54
C VAL A 83 3.77 6.74 -7.99
N LEU A 84 5.05 6.47 -7.75
CA LEU A 84 5.53 5.19 -7.22
C LEU A 84 5.14 4.98 -5.75
N GLU A 85 5.25 6.01 -4.91
CA GLU A 85 4.79 5.93 -3.52
C GLU A 85 3.27 5.73 -3.44
N TYR A 86 2.53 6.41 -4.32
CA TYR A 86 1.08 6.23 -4.45
C TYR A 86 0.73 4.79 -4.87
N GLU A 87 1.41 4.24 -5.87
CA GLU A 87 1.20 2.85 -6.30
C GLU A 87 1.51 1.86 -5.17
N ALA A 88 2.61 2.04 -4.43
CA ALA A 88 2.94 1.17 -3.31
C ALA A 88 1.82 1.15 -2.26
N ARG A 89 1.30 2.33 -1.89
CA ARG A 89 0.14 2.45 -0.99
C ARG A 89 -1.13 1.83 -1.59
N PHE A 90 -1.38 2.06 -2.87
CA PHE A 90 -2.52 1.49 -3.58
C PHE A 90 -2.48 -0.04 -3.54
N SER A 91 -1.34 -0.64 -3.85
CA SER A 91 -1.14 -2.09 -3.85
C SER A 91 -1.24 -2.69 -2.45
N GLU A 92 -0.77 -1.99 -1.41
CA GLU A 92 -0.97 -2.39 -0.02
C GLU A 92 -2.45 -2.42 0.37
N LEU A 93 -3.18 -1.33 0.09
CA LEU A 93 -4.56 -1.13 0.54
C LEU A 93 -5.61 -1.86 -0.31
N SER A 94 -5.32 -2.10 -1.60
CA SER A 94 -6.22 -2.81 -2.53
C SER A 94 -6.66 -4.18 -2.03
N LYS A 95 -5.79 -4.81 -1.22
CA LYS A 95 -6.03 -6.08 -0.54
C LYS A 95 -7.28 -6.08 0.33
N TYR A 96 -7.68 -4.93 0.88
CA TYR A 96 -8.84 -4.79 1.76
C TYR A 96 -10.14 -4.48 1.01
N ALA A 97 -10.06 -4.17 -0.29
CA ALA A 97 -11.23 -3.85 -1.12
C ALA A 97 -11.21 -4.64 -2.45
N PRO A 98 -11.16 -6.00 -2.40
CA PRO A 98 -11.02 -6.82 -3.61
C PRO A 98 -12.18 -6.61 -4.60
N HIS A 99 -13.36 -6.21 -4.11
CA HIS A 99 -14.53 -5.91 -4.93
C HIS A 99 -14.41 -4.61 -5.75
N ILE A 100 -13.51 -3.70 -5.37
CA ILE A 100 -13.23 -2.43 -6.09
C ILE A 100 -12.18 -2.64 -7.19
N VAL A 101 -11.29 -3.62 -7.01
CA VAL A 101 -10.21 -3.96 -7.93
C VAL A 101 -10.37 -5.37 -8.51
N ALA A 102 -11.63 -5.79 -8.69
CA ALA A 102 -11.99 -7.17 -9.02
C ALA A 102 -11.39 -7.67 -10.35
N ASP A 103 -11.19 -6.76 -11.30
CA ASP A 103 -10.50 -7.00 -12.55
C ASP A 103 -9.49 -5.88 -12.85
N GLU A 104 -8.62 -6.13 -13.83
CA GLU A 104 -7.58 -5.18 -14.24
C GLU A 104 -8.15 -3.84 -14.73
N HIS A 105 -9.33 -3.84 -15.35
CA HIS A 105 -9.96 -2.62 -15.84
C HIS A 105 -10.43 -1.74 -14.66
N MET A 106 -11.13 -2.32 -13.69
CA MET A 106 -11.56 -1.65 -12.47
C MET A 106 -10.38 -1.13 -11.67
N LYS A 107 -9.33 -1.96 -11.51
CA LYS A 107 -8.08 -1.61 -10.83
C LYS A 107 -7.39 -0.42 -11.49
N THR A 108 -7.21 -0.47 -12.80
CA THR A 108 -6.59 0.61 -13.58
C THR A 108 -7.40 1.89 -13.49
N LYS A 109 -8.72 1.81 -13.61
CA LYS A 109 -9.61 2.97 -13.49
C LYS A 109 -9.53 3.61 -12.11
N LYS A 110 -9.57 2.82 -11.04
CA LYS A 110 -9.47 3.33 -9.65
C LYS A 110 -8.10 4.00 -9.41
N PHE A 111 -7.01 3.41 -9.91
CA PHE A 111 -5.68 4.04 -9.86
C PHE A 111 -5.66 5.39 -10.57
N LEU A 112 -6.12 5.45 -11.82
CA LEU A 112 -6.18 6.70 -12.60
C LEU A 112 -7.04 7.78 -11.92
N MET A 113 -8.14 7.40 -11.27
CA MET A 113 -9.01 8.35 -10.57
C MET A 113 -8.33 8.99 -9.35
N GLY A 114 -7.45 8.26 -8.66
CA GLY A 114 -6.72 8.77 -7.50
C GLY A 114 -5.46 9.58 -7.85
N LEU A 115 -5.01 9.59 -9.11
CA LEU A 115 -3.89 10.44 -9.53
C LEU A 115 -4.20 11.94 -9.37
N LYS A 116 -3.15 12.74 -9.18
CA LYS A 116 -3.23 14.22 -9.18
C LYS A 116 -3.97 14.70 -10.43
N PRO A 117 -4.87 15.71 -10.34
CA PRO A 117 -5.66 16.18 -11.47
C PRO A 117 -4.85 16.52 -12.73
N SER A 118 -3.64 17.06 -12.57
CA SER A 118 -2.73 17.41 -13.66
C SER A 118 -2.19 16.18 -14.42
N LEU A 119 -1.97 15.06 -13.73
CA LEU A 119 -1.58 13.80 -14.35
C LEU A 119 -2.81 13.08 -14.91
N ARG A 120 -3.87 12.97 -14.11
CA ARG A 120 -5.13 12.33 -14.51
C ARG A 120 -5.66 12.88 -15.83
N THR A 121 -5.68 14.20 -16.02
CA THR A 121 -6.18 14.81 -17.26
C THR A 121 -5.37 14.39 -18.49
N ARG A 122 -4.06 14.22 -18.35
CA ARG A 122 -3.19 13.73 -19.44
C ARG A 122 -3.35 12.24 -19.69
N LEU A 123 -3.53 11.46 -18.63
CA LEU A 123 -3.59 10.00 -18.75
C LEU A 123 -4.97 9.50 -19.19
N VAL A 124 -6.07 10.17 -18.83
CA VAL A 124 -7.43 9.77 -19.24
C VAL A 124 -7.63 9.84 -20.76
N ALA A 125 -6.80 10.61 -21.46
CA ALA A 125 -6.81 10.64 -22.93
C ALA A 125 -6.30 9.34 -23.57
N PHE A 126 -5.61 8.49 -22.82
CA PHE A 126 -5.09 7.21 -23.29
C PHE A 126 -5.92 6.06 -22.71
N ASP A 127 -6.19 5.07 -23.56
CA ASP A 127 -6.82 3.82 -23.14
C ASP A 127 -5.75 2.90 -22.56
N HIS A 128 -5.63 2.90 -21.23
CA HIS A 128 -4.71 2.02 -20.50
C HIS A 128 -5.45 0.73 -20.15
N ARG A 129 -4.93 -0.41 -20.62
CA ARG A 129 -5.58 -1.72 -20.44
C ARG A 129 -5.17 -2.40 -19.15
N THR A 130 -3.99 -2.05 -18.63
CA THR A 130 -3.42 -2.62 -17.42
C THR A 130 -2.93 -1.54 -16.47
N LEU A 131 -2.79 -1.90 -15.20
CA LEU A 131 -2.23 -0.99 -14.20
C LEU A 131 -0.78 -0.61 -14.54
N ASP A 132 0.01 -1.55 -15.07
CA ASP A 132 1.41 -1.34 -15.42
C ASP A 132 1.60 -0.30 -16.54
N GLU A 133 0.73 -0.32 -17.55
CA GLU A 133 0.71 0.68 -18.62
C GLU A 133 0.40 2.08 -18.06
N ALA A 134 -0.62 2.17 -17.19
CA ALA A 134 -1.00 3.42 -16.53
C ALA A 134 0.12 3.95 -15.63
N LEU A 135 0.76 3.07 -14.85
CA LEU A 135 1.87 3.40 -13.96
C LEU A 135 3.07 3.93 -14.74
N SER A 136 3.49 3.22 -15.78
CA SER A 136 4.64 3.60 -16.61
C SER A 136 4.43 4.97 -17.26
N THR A 137 3.22 5.21 -17.79
CA THR A 137 2.85 6.49 -18.39
C THR A 137 2.78 7.61 -17.34
N ALA A 138 2.24 7.33 -16.16
CA ALA A 138 2.15 8.29 -15.06
C ALA A 138 3.54 8.73 -14.57
N CYS A 139 4.45 7.77 -14.33
CA CYS A 139 5.83 8.05 -13.93
C CYS A 139 6.56 8.93 -14.94
N ARG A 140 6.44 8.62 -16.23
CA ARG A 140 7.06 9.44 -17.29
C ARG A 140 6.52 10.87 -17.29
N GLN A 141 5.20 11.04 -17.18
CA GLN A 141 4.56 12.35 -17.14
C GLN A 141 4.87 13.16 -15.87
N GLU A 142 5.03 12.49 -14.73
CA GLU A 142 5.45 13.15 -13.49
C GLU A 142 6.88 13.70 -13.62
N GLY A 143 7.82 12.90 -14.12
CA GLY A 143 9.20 13.33 -14.35
C GLY A 143 9.32 14.49 -15.36
N GLU A 144 8.61 14.43 -16.49
CA GLU A 144 8.57 15.52 -17.47
C GLU A 144 8.05 16.84 -16.86
N MET A 145 7.05 16.75 -15.98
CA MET A 145 6.46 17.91 -15.32
C MET A 145 7.38 18.50 -14.24
N GLU A 146 8.07 17.66 -13.46
CA GLU A 146 9.05 18.10 -12.48
C GLU A 146 10.19 18.87 -13.13
N GLN A 147 10.75 18.33 -14.21
CA GLN A 147 11.80 19.00 -14.99
C GLN A 147 11.35 20.38 -15.50
N TYR A 148 10.17 20.47 -16.11
CA TYR A 148 9.61 21.74 -16.57
C TYR A 148 9.45 22.77 -15.44
N LEU A 149 8.99 22.34 -14.27
CA LEU A 149 8.82 23.21 -13.11
C LEU A 149 10.16 23.69 -12.55
N GLU A 150 11.18 22.86 -12.56
CA GLU A 150 12.55 23.22 -12.17
C GLU A 150 13.16 24.25 -13.13
N GLU A 151 13.05 24.02 -14.44
CA GLU A 151 13.53 24.95 -15.48
C GLU A 151 12.87 26.33 -15.36
N LYS A 152 11.55 26.36 -15.14
CA LYS A 152 10.81 27.60 -14.94
C LYS A 152 11.25 28.34 -13.67
N LYS A 153 11.49 27.61 -12.56
CA LYS A 153 12.03 28.18 -11.33
C LYS A 153 13.45 28.73 -11.53
N ALA A 154 14.29 28.04 -12.29
CA ALA A 154 15.66 28.47 -12.59
C ALA A 154 15.68 29.75 -13.44
N SER A 155 14.77 29.86 -14.42
CA SER A 155 14.64 31.04 -15.27
C SER A 155 14.10 32.26 -14.53
N GLN A 156 13.22 32.08 -13.55
CA GLN A 156 12.71 33.18 -12.70
C GLN A 156 13.73 33.70 -11.67
N LYS A 157 14.76 32.92 -11.32
CA LYS A 157 15.80 33.33 -10.36
C LYS A 157 16.93 34.17 -10.98
N ARG A 158 17.00 34.30 -12.30
CA ARG A 158 18.00 35.18 -12.95
C ARG A 158 17.57 36.65 -12.77
N PRO A 159 18.31 37.49 -12.03
CA PRO A 159 17.96 38.91 -11.93
C PRO A 159 18.14 39.57 -13.30
N ALA A 160 17.24 40.50 -13.63
CA ALA A 160 17.42 41.39 -14.78
C ALA A 160 18.74 42.13 -14.57
N ALA A 161 19.75 41.83 -15.40
CA ALA A 161 21.00 42.55 -15.37
C ALA A 161 20.70 44.02 -15.71
N THR A 162 20.81 44.89 -14.70
CA THR A 162 20.82 46.33 -14.87
C THR A 162 22.04 46.67 -15.71
N PHE A 163 21.83 46.94 -16.99
CA PHE A 163 22.83 47.59 -17.83
C PHE A 163 22.93 49.05 -17.38
N GLN A 164 24.13 49.46 -16.95
CA GLN A 164 24.48 50.83 -16.61
C GLN A 164 25.25 51.46 -17.78
#